data_AF-A0A1C5FJU8-F1
#
_entry.id   AF-A0A1C5FJU8-F1
#
_cell.length_a   1.000
_cell.length_b   1.000
_cell.length_c   1.000
_cell.angle_alpha   90.00
_cell.angle_beta   90.00
_cell.angle_gamma   90.00
#
_symmetry.space_group_name_H-M   'P 1'
#
loop_
_entity.id
_entity.type
_entity.pdbx_description
1 polymer ?
#
loop_
_entity_poly.entity_id
_entity_poly.type
_entity_poly.pdbx_seq_one_letter_code
_entity_poly.pdbx_strand_id
1 'polypeptide(L)'
;MAVHQLPAEIGAFARYLRDLTSLLDPGDGWYGVFRQRDPEGLRACFDGTEIPPWDVVDSLLQDFAVGRDREEAAREGIRARRLHAASAAAYDRLPGGGEALSERLQLMLREQSYSASRAEELARLVRAAPQGTPHTQELTHELAWTRDDHARATARCAELRARLAALTTPGRATPTGRPLAPEGWFRAEEPS
;
A
#
# COMPACT_ATOMS: atom_id res chain seq x y z
N MET A 1 -18.78 24.65 -3.76
CA MET A 1 -17.68 23.69 -3.98
C MET A 1 -17.42 22.98 -2.65
N ALA A 2 -17.99 21.79 -2.44
CA ALA A 2 -17.73 21.03 -1.22
C ALA A 2 -16.30 20.48 -1.33
N VAL A 3 -15.39 21.03 -0.53
CA VAL A 3 -14.07 20.44 -0.35
C VAL A 3 -14.32 19.12 0.37
N HIS A 4 -14.27 18.01 -0.36
CA HIS A 4 -14.29 16.68 0.26
C HIS A 4 -13.03 16.57 1.12
N GLN A 5 -13.19 16.80 2.42
CA GLN A 5 -12.12 16.54 3.38
C GLN A 5 -11.88 15.05 3.35
N LEU A 6 -10.67 14.66 2.93
CA LEU A 6 -10.21 13.28 3.05
C LEU A 6 -10.35 12.86 4.53
N PRO A 7 -10.73 11.59 4.79
CA PRO A 7 -10.62 11.01 6.12
C PRO A 7 -9.28 11.37 6.78
N ALA A 8 -9.33 11.72 8.07
CA ALA A 8 -8.18 12.27 8.78
C ALA A 8 -6.95 11.33 8.75
N GLU A 9 -7.20 10.02 8.75
CA GLU A 9 -6.20 8.97 8.65
C GLU A 9 -5.43 9.02 7.34
N ILE A 10 -6.12 9.26 6.22
CA ILE A 10 -5.51 9.38 4.88
C ILE A 10 -4.61 10.61 4.83
N GLY A 11 -5.11 11.75 5.29
CA GLY A 11 -4.30 12.97 5.36
C GLY A 11 -3.09 12.85 6.30
N ALA A 12 -3.23 12.11 7.41
CA ALA A 12 -2.14 11.87 8.35
C ALA A 12 -1.03 11.01 7.75
N PHE A 13 -1.39 9.93 7.05
CA PHE A 13 -0.41 9.08 6.39
C PHE A 13 0.25 9.76 5.19
N ALA A 14 -0.50 10.53 4.39
CA ALA A 14 0.06 11.29 3.28
C ALA A 14 1.10 12.34 3.76
N ARG A 15 0.79 13.07 4.84
CA ARG A 15 1.77 13.98 5.49
C ARG A 15 3.02 13.23 5.96
N TYR A 16 2.80 12.14 6.69
CA TYR A 16 3.88 11.28 7.17
C TYR A 16 4.81 10.82 6.04
N LEU A 17 4.23 10.37 4.91
CA LEU A 17 4.98 9.87 3.78
C LEU A 17 5.82 10.98 3.13
N ARG A 18 5.27 12.20 2.99
CA ARG A 18 6.04 13.36 2.52
C ARG A 18 7.18 13.70 3.46
N ASP A 19 6.93 13.71 4.77
CA ASP A 19 7.96 13.98 5.78
C ASP A 19 9.08 12.92 5.71
N LEU A 20 8.73 11.63 5.63
CA LEU A 20 9.69 10.53 5.48
C LEU A 20 10.56 10.71 4.23
N THR A 21 9.93 10.92 3.07
CA THR A 21 10.67 11.04 1.80
C THR A 21 11.50 12.32 1.69
N SER A 22 11.18 13.37 2.45
CA SER A 22 12.02 14.58 2.54
C SER A 22 13.40 14.33 3.18
N LEU A 23 13.55 13.20 3.88
CA LEU A 23 14.80 12.76 4.53
C LEU A 23 15.61 11.80 3.67
N LEU A 24 15.12 11.43 2.48
CA LEU A 24 15.73 10.45 1.59
C LEU A 24 16.44 11.15 0.41
N ASP A 25 17.48 10.51 -0.12
CA ASP A 25 18.14 10.98 -1.34
C ASP A 25 17.26 10.68 -2.57
N PRO A 26 16.80 11.71 -3.33
CA PRO A 26 15.97 11.50 -4.52
C PRO A 26 16.70 10.87 -5.72
N GLY A 27 18.04 10.77 -5.67
CA GLY A 27 18.89 10.21 -6.71
C GLY A 27 19.40 8.79 -6.42
N ASP A 28 19.13 8.24 -5.24
CA ASP A 28 19.66 6.94 -4.80
C ASP A 28 18.57 6.09 -4.12
N GLY A 29 18.90 4.83 -3.84
CA GLY A 29 18.03 3.89 -3.14
C GLY A 29 16.72 3.57 -3.88
N TRP A 30 15.79 2.96 -3.16
CA TRP A 30 14.47 2.64 -3.70
C TRP A 30 13.63 3.88 -3.99
N TYR A 31 13.80 4.97 -3.22
CA TYR A 31 13.12 6.23 -3.46
C TYR A 31 13.46 6.79 -4.85
N GLY A 32 14.74 6.79 -5.24
CA GLY A 32 15.18 7.17 -6.57
C GLY A 32 14.59 6.27 -7.66
N VAL A 33 14.56 4.94 -7.44
CA VAL A 33 13.97 3.97 -8.37
C VAL A 33 12.48 4.23 -8.57
N PHE A 34 11.70 4.39 -7.50
CA PHE A 34 10.25 4.61 -7.61
C PHE A 34 9.92 5.94 -8.30
N ARG A 35 10.68 7.00 -8.01
CA ARG A 35 10.52 8.29 -8.70
C ARG A 35 10.73 8.18 -10.20
N GLN A 36 11.70 7.37 -10.65
CA GLN A 36 11.98 7.19 -12.06
C GLN A 36 10.94 6.29 -12.73
N ARG A 37 10.49 5.23 -12.03
CA ARG A 37 9.59 4.22 -12.60
C ARG A 37 8.14 4.67 -12.66
N ASP A 38 7.64 5.34 -11.63
CA ASP A 38 6.25 5.76 -11.53
C ASP A 38 6.10 7.09 -10.74
N PRO A 39 6.51 8.22 -11.34
CA PRO A 39 6.44 9.52 -10.68
C PRO A 39 4.99 9.95 -10.37
N GLU A 40 4.04 9.57 -11.23
CA GLU A 40 2.63 9.93 -11.07
C GLU A 40 1.96 9.15 -9.95
N GLY A 41 2.17 7.83 -9.87
CA GLY A 41 1.68 7.01 -8.78
C GLY A 41 2.27 7.45 -7.43
N LEU A 42 3.56 7.81 -7.41
CA LEU A 42 4.20 8.34 -6.20
C LEU A 42 3.60 9.69 -5.78
N ARG A 43 3.32 10.57 -6.74
CA ARG A 43 2.63 11.85 -6.48
C ARG A 43 1.21 11.63 -5.95
N ALA A 44 0.45 10.71 -6.51
CA ALA A 44 -0.88 10.34 -6.02
C ALA A 44 -0.84 9.83 -4.57
N CYS A 45 0.20 9.09 -4.19
CA CYS A 45 0.43 8.67 -2.80
C CYS A 45 0.70 9.85 -1.87
N PHE A 46 1.52 10.82 -2.32
CA PHE A 46 1.79 12.04 -1.55
C PHE A 46 0.57 12.94 -1.44
N ASP A 47 -0.27 13.02 -2.45
CA ASP A 47 -1.51 13.80 -2.42
C ASP A 47 -2.61 13.11 -1.58
N GLY A 48 -2.39 11.85 -1.20
CA GLY A 48 -3.35 11.04 -0.44
C GLY A 48 -4.54 10.56 -1.29
N THR A 49 -4.44 10.66 -2.62
CA THR A 49 -5.44 10.16 -3.56
C THR A 49 -5.27 8.67 -3.83
N GLU A 50 -4.07 8.12 -3.59
CA GLU A 50 -3.81 6.69 -3.56
C GLU A 50 -3.13 6.27 -2.26
N ILE A 51 -3.26 4.98 -1.91
CA ILE A 51 -2.51 4.36 -0.82
C ILE A 51 -1.37 3.54 -1.45
N PRO A 52 -0.09 3.86 -1.15
CA PRO A 52 1.02 3.05 -1.62
C PRO A 52 0.91 1.63 -1.05
N PRO A 53 1.25 0.61 -1.84
CA PRO A 53 1.46 -0.74 -1.33
C PRO A 53 2.47 -0.75 -0.18
N TRP A 54 2.28 -1.65 0.79
CA TRP A 54 3.19 -1.74 1.93
C TRP A 54 4.63 -2.06 1.51
N ASP A 55 4.87 -2.87 0.48
CA ASP A 55 6.22 -3.19 0.00
C ASP A 55 7.00 -1.93 -0.45
N VAL A 56 6.29 -0.93 -0.95
CA VAL A 56 6.87 0.37 -1.32
C VAL A 56 7.27 1.14 -0.06
N VAL A 57 6.37 1.21 0.93
CA VAL A 57 6.66 1.87 2.22
C VAL A 57 7.83 1.19 2.94
N ASP A 58 7.87 -0.14 2.93
CA ASP A 58 8.96 -0.93 3.52
C ASP A 58 10.30 -0.64 2.84
N SER A 59 10.32 -0.52 1.51
CA SER A 59 11.51 -0.15 0.75
C SER A 59 12.00 1.27 1.10
N LEU A 60 11.08 2.23 1.27
CA LEU A 60 11.43 3.59 1.71
C LEU A 60 11.97 3.62 3.15
N LEU A 61 11.48 2.74 4.02
CA LEU A 61 12.00 2.58 5.38
C LEU A 61 13.39 1.93 5.39
N GLN A 62 13.70 1.06 4.42
CA GLN A 62 15.04 0.53 4.24
C GLN A 62 16.02 1.65 3.83
N ASP A 63 15.62 2.51 2.89
CA ASP A 63 16.42 3.70 2.54
C ASP A 63 16.60 4.63 3.75
N PHE A 64 15.54 4.85 4.52
CA PHE A 64 15.61 5.65 5.75
C PHE A 64 16.59 5.06 6.77
N ALA A 65 16.63 3.74 6.93
CA ALA A 65 17.49 3.07 7.90
C ALA A 65 18.99 3.17 7.57
N VAL A 66 19.36 3.52 6.32
CA VAL A 66 20.77 3.67 5.92
C VAL A 66 21.45 4.75 6.78
N GLY A 67 22.50 4.35 7.50
CA GLY A 67 23.29 5.23 8.35
C GLY A 67 22.64 5.64 9.68
N ARG A 68 21.48 5.07 10.03
CA ARG A 68 20.76 5.36 11.29
C ARG A 68 20.90 4.24 12.30
N ASP A 69 20.59 4.57 13.55
CA ASP A 69 20.51 3.57 14.62
C ASP A 69 19.38 2.56 14.37
N ARG A 70 19.60 1.32 14.78
CA ARG A 70 18.64 0.21 14.56
C ARG A 70 17.34 0.41 15.33
N GLU A 71 17.40 0.94 16.55
CA GLU A 71 16.18 1.20 17.33
C GLU A 71 15.39 2.37 16.76
N GLU A 72 16.08 3.41 16.27
CA GLU A 72 15.44 4.52 15.55
C GLU A 72 14.68 4.01 14.33
N ALA A 73 15.34 3.24 13.46
CA ALA A 73 14.71 2.65 12.29
C ALA A 73 13.52 1.73 12.66
N ALA A 74 13.64 0.94 13.72
CA ALA A 74 12.56 0.07 14.19
C ALA A 74 11.34 0.85 14.70
N ARG A 75 11.56 1.92 15.48
CA ARG A 75 10.48 2.82 15.95
C ARG A 75 9.76 3.46 14.78
N GLU A 76 10.51 3.89 13.77
CA GLU A 76 9.93 4.50 12.57
C GLU A 76 9.10 3.50 11.76
N GLY A 77 9.57 2.26 11.60
CA GLY A 77 8.80 1.19 10.95
C GLY A 77 7.47 0.87 11.65
N ILE A 78 7.46 0.83 12.98
CA ILE A 78 6.22 0.62 13.76
C ILE A 78 5.24 1.77 13.53
N ARG A 79 5.73 3.02 13.53
CA ARG A 79 4.92 4.21 13.28
C ARG A 79 4.33 4.19 11.87
N ALA A 80 5.15 3.90 10.86
CA ALA A 80 4.72 3.77 9.47
C ALA A 80 3.61 2.73 9.31
N ARG A 81 3.81 1.54 9.90
CA ARG A 81 2.85 0.43 9.83
C ARG A 81 1.49 0.81 10.40
N ARG A 82 1.48 1.51 11.54
CA ARG A 82 0.24 1.97 12.17
C ARG A 82 -0.50 2.99 11.30
N LEU A 83 0.21 3.98 10.75
CA LEU A 83 -0.39 5.02 9.92
C LEU A 83 -0.89 4.48 8.59
N HIS A 84 -0.10 3.62 7.93
CA HIS A 84 -0.49 2.93 6.71
C HIS A 84 -1.76 2.10 6.90
N ALA A 85 -1.80 1.26 7.94
CA ALA A 85 -2.96 0.41 8.21
C ALA A 85 -4.24 1.22 8.49
N ALA A 86 -4.14 2.32 9.25
CA ALA A 86 -5.28 3.20 9.51
C ALA A 86 -5.77 3.89 8.24
N SER A 87 -4.84 4.38 7.41
CA SER A 87 -5.15 5.02 6.13
C SER A 87 -5.77 4.04 5.13
N ALA A 88 -5.20 2.83 4.99
CA ALA A 88 -5.75 1.78 4.14
C ALA A 88 -7.18 1.40 4.56
N ALA A 89 -7.42 1.19 5.85
CA ALA A 89 -8.75 0.87 6.36
C ALA A 89 -9.77 2.01 6.18
N ALA A 90 -9.33 3.27 6.20
CA ALA A 90 -10.18 4.41 5.87
C ALA A 90 -10.53 4.45 4.38
N TYR A 91 -9.54 4.23 3.51
CA TYR A 91 -9.71 4.20 2.06
C TYR A 91 -10.63 3.05 1.62
N ASP A 92 -10.41 1.86 2.17
CA ASP A 92 -11.16 0.64 1.86
C ASP A 92 -12.65 0.72 2.25
N ARG A 93 -13.00 1.57 3.22
CA ARG A 93 -14.38 1.81 3.68
C ARG A 93 -15.11 2.92 2.91
N LEU A 94 -14.43 3.62 2.00
CA LEU A 94 -15.11 4.57 1.11
C LEU A 94 -16.12 3.84 0.23
N PRO A 95 -17.17 4.53 -0.27
CA PRO A 95 -18.07 3.97 -1.26
C PRO A 95 -17.28 3.40 -2.47
N GLY A 96 -17.53 2.15 -2.85
CA GLY A 96 -16.80 1.45 -3.91
C GLY A 96 -15.40 0.94 -3.51
N GLY A 97 -14.94 1.17 -2.28
CA GLY A 97 -13.61 0.79 -1.81
C GLY A 97 -13.35 -0.72 -1.88
N GLY A 98 -14.31 -1.55 -1.48
CA GLY A 98 -14.20 -3.01 -1.57
C GLY A 98 -14.16 -3.54 -3.01
N GLU A 99 -14.89 -2.92 -3.94
CA GLU A 99 -14.88 -3.24 -5.37
C GLU A 99 -13.52 -2.86 -5.98
N ALA A 100 -13.06 -1.64 -5.75
CA ALA A 100 -11.75 -1.15 -6.20
C ALA A 100 -10.60 -2.02 -5.66
N LEU A 101 -10.69 -2.47 -4.39
CA LEU A 101 -9.71 -3.37 -3.78
C LEU A 101 -9.70 -4.74 -4.46
N SER A 102 -10.88 -5.26 -4.81
CA SER A 102 -11.03 -6.53 -5.55
C SER A 102 -10.46 -6.43 -6.98
N GLU A 103 -10.74 -5.33 -7.68
CA GLU A 103 -10.19 -5.05 -9.01
C GLU A 103 -8.66 -4.97 -8.98
N ARG A 104 -8.11 -4.27 -7.99
CA ARG A 104 -6.65 -4.16 -7.80
C ARG A 104 -6.02 -5.52 -7.50
N LEU A 105 -6.69 -6.38 -6.74
CA LEU A 105 -6.24 -7.76 -6.53
C LEU A 105 -6.21 -8.55 -7.84
N GLN A 106 -7.25 -8.44 -8.68
CA GLN A 106 -7.29 -9.14 -9.97
C GLN A 106 -6.18 -8.67 -10.91
N LEU A 107 -5.89 -7.37 -10.93
CA LEU A 107 -4.76 -6.81 -11.67
C LEU A 107 -3.43 -7.41 -11.17
N MET A 108 -3.22 -7.39 -9.86
CA MET A 108 -1.98 -7.86 -9.26
C MET A 108 -1.75 -9.37 -9.44
N LEU A 109 -2.81 -10.18 -9.47
CA LEU A 109 -2.71 -11.62 -9.77
C LEU A 109 -2.22 -11.88 -11.20
N ARG A 110 -2.65 -11.05 -12.16
CA ARG A 110 -2.16 -11.11 -13.55
C ARG A 110 -0.69 -10.70 -13.62
N GLU A 111 -0.31 -9.60 -12.96
CA GLU A 111 1.08 -9.14 -12.88
C GLU A 111 2.00 -10.18 -12.22
N GLN A 112 1.54 -10.80 -11.12
CA GLN A 112 2.27 -11.87 -10.44
C GLN A 112 2.54 -13.05 -11.37
N SER A 113 1.50 -13.51 -12.09
CA SER A 113 1.58 -14.65 -13.01
C SER A 113 2.47 -14.35 -14.23
N TYR A 114 2.36 -13.12 -14.76
CA TYR A 114 3.21 -12.64 -15.85
C TYR A 114 4.68 -12.60 -15.43
N SER A 115 4.97 -11.97 -14.29
CA SER A 115 6.34 -11.83 -13.79
C SER A 115 6.97 -13.18 -13.44
N ALA A 116 6.19 -14.12 -12.90
CA ALA A 116 6.64 -15.50 -12.68
C ALA A 116 7.03 -16.18 -14.00
N SER A 117 6.14 -16.14 -15.01
CA SER A 117 6.38 -16.75 -16.32
C SER A 117 7.60 -16.13 -17.03
N ARG A 118 7.74 -14.80 -16.95
CA ARG A 118 8.87 -14.07 -17.53
C ARG A 118 10.19 -14.41 -16.82
N ALA A 119 10.18 -14.53 -15.50
CA ALA A 119 11.37 -14.92 -14.73
C ALA A 119 11.84 -16.34 -15.09
N GLU A 120 10.92 -17.29 -15.30
CA GLU A 120 11.27 -18.63 -15.76
C GLU A 120 11.88 -18.64 -17.16
N GLU A 121 11.32 -17.85 -18.08
CA GLU A 121 11.83 -17.68 -19.43
C GLU A 121 13.25 -17.10 -19.41
N LEU A 122 13.45 -15.96 -18.73
CA LEU A 122 14.76 -15.33 -18.60
C LEU A 122 15.78 -16.25 -17.94
N ALA A 123 15.38 -17.03 -16.93
CA ALA A 123 16.26 -18.01 -16.32
C ALA A 123 16.68 -19.12 -17.30
N ARG A 124 15.82 -19.54 -18.24
CA ARG A 124 16.20 -20.46 -19.32
C ARG A 124 17.20 -19.82 -20.28
N LEU A 125 16.97 -18.56 -20.67
CA LEU A 125 17.86 -17.82 -21.58
C LEU A 125 19.25 -17.60 -20.96
N VAL A 126 19.33 -17.19 -19.69
CA VAL A 126 20.60 -17.05 -18.96
C VAL A 126 21.39 -18.37 -18.93
N ARG A 127 20.72 -19.51 -18.73
CA ARG A 127 21.38 -20.82 -18.74
C ARG A 127 21.89 -21.25 -20.11
N ALA A 128 21.21 -20.84 -21.18
CA ALA A 128 21.60 -21.17 -22.55
C ALA A 128 22.68 -20.22 -23.12
N ALA A 129 22.82 -19.02 -22.55
CA ALA A 129 23.74 -18.01 -23.05
C ALA A 129 25.22 -18.31 -22.72
N PRO A 130 26.17 -17.95 -23.60
CA PRO A 130 27.60 -18.10 -23.32
C PRO A 130 28.04 -17.22 -22.14
N GLN A 131 28.66 -17.84 -21.14
CA GLN A 131 29.08 -17.17 -19.90
C GLN A 131 30.06 -16.02 -20.16
N GLY A 132 29.96 -14.97 -19.35
CA GLY A 132 30.87 -13.82 -19.40
C GLY A 132 30.63 -12.85 -20.57
N THR A 133 29.59 -13.05 -21.36
CA THR A 133 29.23 -12.13 -22.46
C THR A 133 28.38 -10.95 -21.97
N PRO A 134 28.45 -9.77 -22.62
CA PRO A 134 27.55 -8.64 -22.33
C PRO A 134 26.08 -9.02 -22.38
N HIS A 135 25.69 -9.83 -23.36
CA HIS A 135 24.33 -10.35 -23.49
C HIS A 135 23.88 -11.17 -22.26
N THR A 136 24.76 -12.01 -21.69
CA THR A 136 24.43 -12.76 -20.47
C THR A 136 24.30 -11.83 -19.25
N GLN A 137 25.07 -10.75 -19.19
CA GLN A 137 24.96 -9.74 -18.13
C GLN A 137 23.63 -8.99 -18.22
N GLU A 138 23.22 -8.58 -19.42
CA GLU A 138 21.93 -7.95 -19.69
C GLU A 138 20.76 -8.86 -19.27
N LEU A 139 20.78 -10.13 -19.70
CA LEU A 139 19.75 -11.11 -19.32
C LEU A 139 19.72 -11.36 -17.81
N THR A 140 20.88 -11.38 -17.15
CA THR A 140 20.97 -11.56 -15.69
C THR A 140 20.38 -10.35 -14.95
N HIS A 141 20.64 -9.14 -15.46
CA HIS A 141 20.06 -7.91 -14.93
C HIS A 141 18.54 -7.87 -15.09
N GLU A 142 18.04 -8.20 -16.28
CA GLU A 142 16.59 -8.29 -16.54
C GLU A 142 15.91 -9.34 -15.65
N LEU A 143 16.56 -10.49 -15.45
CA LEU A 143 16.07 -11.54 -14.56
C LEU A 143 15.98 -11.06 -13.11
N ALA A 144 16.97 -10.28 -12.64
CA ALA A 144 16.95 -9.73 -11.28
C ALA A 144 15.76 -8.78 -11.08
N TRP A 145 15.54 -7.86 -12.02
CA TRP A 145 14.37 -6.97 -11.99
C TRP A 145 13.04 -7.72 -12.06
N THR A 146 12.93 -8.70 -12.96
CA THR A 146 11.69 -9.49 -13.10
C THR A 146 11.38 -10.28 -11.82
N ARG A 147 12.41 -10.75 -11.11
CA ARG A 147 12.25 -11.42 -9.80
C ARG A 147 11.80 -10.46 -8.71
N ASP A 148 12.35 -9.24 -8.68
CA ASP A 148 11.89 -8.20 -7.76
C ASP A 148 10.42 -7.86 -8.02
N ASP A 149 10.04 -7.65 -9.28
CA ASP A 149 8.65 -7.41 -9.68
C ASP A 149 7.71 -8.53 -9.24
N HIS A 150 8.12 -9.79 -9.43
CA HIS A 150 7.34 -10.93 -8.96
C HIS A 150 7.20 -10.96 -7.42
N ALA A 151 8.27 -10.65 -6.68
CA ALA A 151 8.24 -10.59 -5.23
C ALA A 151 7.31 -9.48 -4.73
N ARG A 152 7.37 -8.29 -5.34
CA ARG A 152 6.48 -7.16 -5.05
C ARG A 152 5.04 -7.49 -5.37
N ALA A 153 4.76 -8.07 -6.54
CA ALA A 153 3.41 -8.49 -6.91
C ALA A 153 2.84 -9.53 -5.92
N THR A 154 3.68 -10.46 -5.46
CA THR A 154 3.30 -11.45 -4.44
C THR A 154 2.97 -10.80 -3.10
N ALA A 155 3.80 -9.86 -2.63
CA ALA A 155 3.54 -9.11 -1.39
C ALA A 155 2.24 -8.31 -1.47
N ARG A 156 1.99 -7.65 -2.61
CA ARG A 156 0.76 -6.88 -2.88
C ARG A 156 -0.48 -7.76 -2.90
N CYS A 157 -0.42 -8.93 -3.55
CA CYS A 157 -1.51 -9.91 -3.49
C CYS A 157 -1.84 -10.31 -2.06
N ALA A 158 -0.83 -10.58 -1.22
CA ALA A 158 -1.03 -10.93 0.17
C ALA A 158 -1.66 -9.78 0.98
N GLU A 159 -1.19 -8.55 0.77
CA GLU A 159 -1.76 -7.36 1.41
C GLU A 159 -3.23 -7.14 1.03
N LEU A 160 -3.54 -7.15 -0.27
CA LEU A 160 -4.89 -6.90 -0.78
C LEU A 160 -5.88 -7.96 -0.29
N ARG A 161 -5.47 -9.24 -0.24
CA ARG A 161 -6.28 -10.31 0.35
C ARG A 161 -6.55 -10.09 1.84
N ALA A 162 -5.54 -9.67 2.60
CA ALA A 162 -5.70 -9.37 4.03
C ALA A 162 -6.66 -8.21 4.26
N ARG A 163 -6.57 -7.16 3.44
CA ARG A 163 -7.48 -6.00 3.49
C ARG A 163 -8.92 -6.38 3.12
N LEU A 164 -9.13 -7.19 2.08
CA LEU A 164 -10.46 -7.72 1.73
C LEU A 164 -11.07 -8.55 2.87
N ALA A 165 -10.27 -9.43 3.50
CA ALA A 165 -10.72 -10.21 4.65
C ALA A 165 -11.10 -9.34 5.85
N ALA A 166 -10.40 -8.23 6.06
CA ALA A 166 -10.73 -7.27 7.12
C ALA A 166 -12.06 -6.53 6.86
N LEU A 167 -12.42 -6.28 5.59
CA LEU A 167 -13.71 -5.69 5.23
C LEU A 167 -14.89 -6.63 5.42
N THR A 168 -14.71 -7.93 5.14
CA THR A 168 -15.78 -8.94 5.23
C THR A 168 -16.02 -9.44 6.65
N THR A 169 -15.07 -9.24 7.56
CA THR A 169 -15.21 -9.64 8.96
C THR A 169 -16.16 -8.67 9.68
N PRO A 170 -17.36 -9.11 10.12
CA PRO A 170 -18.25 -8.25 10.90
C PRO A 170 -17.62 -7.98 12.27
N GLY A 171 -17.22 -6.74 12.53
CA GLY A 171 -16.91 -6.26 13.88
C GLY A 171 -15.43 -6.00 14.20
N ARG A 172 -15.03 -4.74 13.98
CA ARG A 172 -14.56 -3.90 15.08
C ARG A 172 -15.03 -2.45 14.85
N ALA A 173 -16.35 -2.30 14.73
CA ALA A 173 -16.95 -1.02 15.08
C ALA A 173 -16.85 -0.91 16.61
N THR A 174 -16.11 0.07 17.11
CA THR A 174 -16.35 0.58 18.45
C THR A 174 -17.84 0.91 18.55
N PRO A 175 -18.56 0.50 19.61
CA PRO A 175 -19.93 0.94 19.78
C PRO A 175 -19.92 2.44 20.10
N THR A 176 -19.94 3.29 19.07
CA THR A 176 -20.43 4.66 19.21
C THR A 176 -21.92 4.53 19.46
N GLY A 177 -22.32 4.96 20.65
CA GLY A 177 -23.66 4.78 21.20
C GLY A 177 -24.76 4.95 20.17
N ARG A 178 -25.66 3.97 20.13
CA ARG A 178 -27.00 4.13 19.56
C ARG A 178 -27.61 5.38 20.20
N PRO A 179 -28.11 6.37 19.45
CA PRO A 179 -29.04 7.33 20.01
C PRO A 179 -30.26 6.52 20.46
N LEU A 180 -30.48 6.46 21.78
CA LEU A 180 -31.74 5.99 22.33
C LEU A 180 -32.84 6.84 21.69
N ALA A 181 -33.75 6.20 20.97
CA ALA A 181 -35.00 6.83 20.59
C ALA A 181 -35.68 7.31 21.88
N PRO A 182 -36.19 8.56 21.95
CA PRO A 182 -36.97 8.97 23.10
C PRO A 182 -38.33 8.26 23.05
N GLU A 183 -38.46 7.17 23.80
CA GLU A 183 -39.76 6.69 24.27
C GLU A 183 -40.21 7.60 25.42
N GLY A 184 -40.98 8.63 25.07
CA GLY A 184 -41.66 9.51 26.01
C GLY A 184 -43.03 8.97 26.40
N TRP A 185 -43.03 8.03 27.34
CA TRP A 185 -44.18 7.58 28.13
C TRP A 185 -44.54 8.65 29.16
N PHE A 186 -45.44 9.60 28.86
CA PHE A 186 -46.24 10.31 29.89
C PHE A 186 -47.59 10.79 29.31
N ARG A 187 -48.60 9.92 29.50
CA ARG A 187 -50.03 10.09 29.86
C ARG A 187 -50.90 11.27 29.37
N ALA A 188 -52.08 10.83 28.93
CA ALA A 188 -53.45 11.24 29.30
C ALA A 188 -53.95 12.63 28.90
N GLU A 189 -55.04 12.66 28.11
CA GLU A 189 -56.39 12.98 28.59
C GLU A 189 -57.40 12.82 27.43
N GLU A 190 -58.41 11.95 27.61
CA GLU A 190 -59.78 12.27 27.16
C GLU A 190 -60.41 13.15 28.25
N PRO A 191 -61.24 14.16 27.95
CA PRO A 191 -62.62 13.98 27.43
C PRO A 191 -63.00 15.02 26.34
N SER A 192 -64.12 14.98 25.62
CA SER A 192 -65.47 14.49 25.89
C SER A 192 -66.25 14.25 24.60
#